data_AF-A0A9E5I0U7-F1
#
_entry.id   AF-A0A9E5I0U7-F1
#
_cell.length_a   1.000
_cell.length_b   1.000
_cell.length_c   1.000
_cell.angle_alpha   90.00
_cell.angle_beta   90.00
_cell.angle_gamma   90.00
#
_symmetry.space_group_name_H-M   'P 1'
#
loop_
_entity.id
_entity.type
_entity.pdbx_description
1 polymer ?
#
loop_
_entity_poly.entity_id
_entity_poly.type
_entity_poly.pdbx_seq_one_letter_code
_entity_poly.pdbx_strand_id
1 'polypeptide(L)'
;MRTWGRAYVEKLVTPAEKFAAAKKRLNHPVTKEFVDSFDFAFDDFQVAACNSVEDGHGVLVAAPTGAGKTVVGEFAAYLSLRQGKKCFYTTPIKALSNQKYQEFVAKFGAENVGLLTGDTNINGEAPILVMTTEVLRNMLYQGSNTLVNLGSVVMDE
;
A
#
# COMPACT_ATOMS: atom_id res chain seq x y z
N MET A 1 22.58 52.77 -11.05
CA MET A 1 21.90 52.64 -9.74
C MET A 1 20.63 51.81 -9.95
N ARG A 2 20.54 50.62 -9.31
CA ARG A 2 19.36 49.77 -9.00
C ARG A 2 19.58 48.27 -9.24
N THR A 3 20.13 47.64 -8.20
CA THR A 3 19.74 46.38 -7.52
C THR A 3 19.26 45.17 -8.34
N TRP A 4 20.12 44.13 -8.33
CA TRP A 4 19.76 42.72 -8.38
C TRP A 4 19.57 42.17 -6.96
N GLY A 5 18.61 41.26 -6.74
CA GLY A 5 18.52 40.51 -5.47
C GLY A 5 17.15 39.91 -5.16
N ARG A 6 16.75 38.84 -5.88
CA ARG A 6 15.76 37.89 -5.38
C ARG A 6 16.51 36.59 -5.05
N ALA A 7 16.97 36.48 -3.81
CA ALA A 7 17.49 35.24 -3.28
C ALA A 7 16.31 34.32 -2.95
N TYR A 8 16.26 33.17 -3.62
CA TYR A 8 15.47 32.02 -3.21
C TYR A 8 15.92 31.62 -1.79
N VAL A 9 15.04 31.76 -0.80
CA VAL A 9 15.29 31.25 0.54
C VAL A 9 14.94 29.76 0.51
N GLU A 10 15.95 28.91 0.39
CA GLU A 10 15.83 27.50 0.78
C GLU A 10 15.40 27.45 2.26
N LYS A 11 14.26 26.79 2.54
CA LYS A 11 13.81 26.54 3.92
C LYS A 11 14.87 25.67 4.61
N LEU A 12 15.76 26.30 5.38
CA LEU A 12 16.71 25.60 6.24
C LEU A 12 15.96 24.98 7.41
N VAL A 13 15.65 23.68 7.28
CA VAL A 13 15.04 22.87 8.35
C VAL A 13 16.01 22.81 9.53
N THR A 14 15.52 23.14 10.73
CA THR A 14 16.33 23.24 11.94
C THR A 14 16.88 21.87 12.38
N PRO A 15 17.99 21.83 13.14
CA PRO A 15 18.48 20.58 13.72
C PRO A 15 17.46 19.85 14.60
N ALA A 16 16.58 20.59 15.29
CA ALA A 16 15.50 20.03 16.10
C ALA A 16 14.42 19.36 15.24
N GLU A 17 14.01 19.97 14.13
CA GLU A 17 13.07 19.37 13.18
C GLU A 17 13.67 18.15 12.48
N LYS A 18 14.97 18.19 12.12
CA LYS A 18 15.70 17.03 11.58
C LYS A 18 15.73 15.89 12.60
N PHE A 19 15.97 16.18 13.87
CA PHE A 19 15.99 15.18 14.94
C PHE A 19 14.60 14.61 15.23
N ALA A 20 13.55 15.44 15.24
CA ALA A 20 12.17 15.01 15.41
C ALA A 20 11.70 14.12 14.22
N ALA A 21 12.03 14.51 12.99
CA ALA A 21 11.77 13.71 11.80
C ALA A 21 12.55 12.38 11.84
N ALA A 22 13.82 12.39 12.28
CA ALA A 22 14.61 11.18 12.48
C ALA A 22 14.02 10.26 13.56
N LYS A 23 13.53 10.82 14.67
CA LYS A 23 12.85 10.06 15.73
C LYS A 23 11.54 9.45 15.25
N LYS A 24 10.78 10.16 14.42
CA LYS A 24 9.55 9.65 13.80
C LYS A 24 9.84 8.54 12.77
N ARG A 25 10.97 8.64 12.04
CA ARG A 25 11.49 7.60 11.13
C ARG A 25 11.95 6.34 11.87
N LEU A 26 12.44 6.47 13.11
CA LEU A 26 12.79 5.32 13.95
C LEU A 26 11.57 4.51 14.42
N ASN A 27 10.37 5.11 14.42
CA ASN A 27 9.15 4.46 14.90
C ASN A 27 8.46 3.56 13.86
N HIS A 28 8.87 3.61 12.59
CA HIS A 28 8.20 2.89 11.49
C HIS A 28 9.21 2.04 10.69
N PRO A 29 9.80 1.00 11.33
CA PRO A 29 10.82 0.18 10.69
C PRO A 29 10.32 -0.54 9.45
N VAL A 30 9.05 -0.94 9.40
CA VAL A 30 8.49 -1.68 8.26
C VAL A 30 8.28 -0.76 7.06
N THR A 31 7.77 0.45 7.30
CA THR A 31 7.66 1.49 6.27
C THR A 31 9.01 1.84 5.70
N LYS A 32 10.03 1.99 6.57
CA LYS A 32 11.39 2.28 6.10
C LYS A 32 11.93 1.16 5.21
N GLU A 33 11.83 -0.08 5.65
CA GLU A 33 12.28 -1.24 4.86
C GLU A 33 11.57 -1.32 3.50
N PHE A 34 10.26 -1.05 3.48
CA PHE A 34 9.49 -1.04 2.25
C PHE A 34 9.94 0.09 1.30
N VAL A 35 10.10 1.31 1.79
CA VAL A 35 10.57 2.45 0.98
C VAL A 35 11.97 2.18 0.43
N ASP A 36 12.87 1.64 1.25
CA ASP A 36 14.25 1.30 0.86
C ASP A 36 14.32 0.19 -0.21
N SER A 37 13.21 -0.52 -0.48
CA SER A 37 13.13 -1.54 -1.54
C SER A 37 12.86 -0.99 -2.95
N PHE A 38 12.58 0.32 -3.07
CA PHE A 38 12.33 0.98 -4.36
C PHE A 38 13.54 1.81 -4.79
N ASP A 39 13.70 1.97 -6.11
CA ASP A 39 14.75 2.78 -6.73
C ASP A 39 14.38 4.26 -6.88
N PHE A 40 13.21 4.66 -6.39
CA PHE A 40 12.71 6.04 -6.37
C PHE A 40 12.29 6.47 -4.97
N ALA A 41 12.35 7.79 -4.73
CA ALA A 41 11.90 8.37 -3.47
C ALA A 41 10.38 8.48 -3.41
N PHE A 42 9.80 8.19 -2.24
CA PHE A 42 8.38 8.35 -2.00
C PHE A 42 8.04 9.81 -1.67
N ASP A 43 6.87 10.25 -2.12
CA ASP A 43 6.30 11.53 -1.73
C ASP A 43 5.87 11.52 -0.24
N ASP A 44 5.85 12.69 0.39
CA ASP A 44 5.51 12.84 1.81
C ASP A 44 4.16 12.18 2.18
N PHE A 45 3.16 12.27 1.29
CA PHE A 45 1.85 11.67 1.53
C PHE A 45 1.89 10.13 1.51
N GLN A 46 2.75 9.54 0.66
CA GLN A 46 2.91 8.09 0.58
C GLN A 46 3.56 7.57 1.85
N VAL A 47 4.64 8.23 2.31
CA VAL A 47 5.32 7.87 3.57
C VAL A 47 4.38 8.04 4.76
N ALA A 48 3.61 9.13 4.81
CA ALA A 48 2.64 9.36 5.89
C ALA A 48 1.54 8.29 5.91
N ALA A 49 1.03 7.89 4.75
CA ALA A 49 0.03 6.83 4.64
C ALA A 49 0.58 5.47 5.07
N CYS A 50 1.79 5.09 4.63
CA CYS A 50 2.43 3.85 5.06
C CYS A 50 2.66 3.81 6.58
N ASN A 51 3.20 4.88 7.16
CA ASN A 51 3.37 4.99 8.62
C ASN A 51 2.03 4.79 9.35
N SER A 52 0.97 5.45 8.89
CA SER A 52 -0.36 5.32 9.49
C SER A 52 -0.92 3.89 9.39
N VAL A 53 -0.64 3.18 8.28
CA VAL A 53 -1.01 1.77 8.12
C VAL A 53 -0.20 0.88 9.06
N GLU A 54 1.10 1.14 9.23
CA GLU A 54 1.97 0.42 10.18
C GLU A 54 1.52 0.59 11.64
N ASP A 55 1.03 1.78 11.99
CA ASP A 55 0.41 2.10 13.29
C ASP A 55 -0.96 1.39 13.49
N GLY A 56 -1.47 0.70 12.46
CA GLY A 56 -2.74 -0.04 12.51
C GLY A 56 -3.98 0.81 12.24
N HIS A 57 -3.82 2.00 11.65
CA HIS A 57 -4.94 2.87 11.29
C HIS A 57 -5.46 2.60 9.87
N GLY A 58 -6.76 2.81 9.66
CA GLY A 58 -7.35 2.90 8.32
C GLY A 58 -6.98 4.23 7.66
N VAL A 59 -6.69 4.19 6.35
CA VAL A 59 -6.27 5.35 5.57
C VAL A 59 -7.17 5.56 4.36
N LEU A 60 -7.46 6.82 4.05
CA LEU A 60 -8.09 7.25 2.80
C LEU A 60 -7.11 8.16 2.05
N VAL A 61 -6.63 7.70 0.90
CA VAL A 61 -5.66 8.43 0.09
C VAL A 61 -6.36 9.02 -1.13
N ALA A 62 -6.59 10.33 -1.10
CA ALA A 62 -7.17 11.08 -2.22
C ALA A 62 -6.06 11.86 -2.94
N ALA A 63 -5.51 11.26 -4.00
CA ALA A 63 -4.50 11.87 -4.86
C ALA A 63 -4.86 11.66 -6.36
N PRO A 64 -4.47 12.59 -7.26
CA PRO A 64 -4.72 12.45 -8.69
C PRO A 64 -4.18 11.15 -9.27
N THR A 65 -4.78 10.65 -10.35
CA THR A 65 -4.22 9.53 -11.11
C THR A 65 -2.80 9.87 -11.57
N GLY A 66 -1.90 8.90 -11.48
CA GLY A 66 -0.47 9.10 -11.75
C GLY A 66 0.36 9.59 -10.57
N ALA A 67 -0.24 9.97 -9.44
CA ALA A 67 0.51 10.36 -8.23
C ALA A 67 1.11 9.18 -7.44
N GLY A 68 1.00 7.95 -7.95
CA GLY A 68 1.58 6.77 -7.29
C GLY A 68 0.84 6.32 -6.01
N LYS A 69 -0.45 6.62 -5.85
CA LYS A 69 -1.25 6.16 -4.69
C LYS A 69 -1.19 4.64 -4.44
N THR A 70 -0.94 3.86 -5.49
CA THR A 70 -0.83 2.40 -5.49
C THR A 70 0.20 1.87 -4.48
N VAL A 71 1.29 2.61 -4.20
CA VAL A 71 2.34 2.15 -3.26
C VAL A 71 1.79 1.93 -1.84
N VAL A 72 0.73 2.64 -1.46
CA VAL A 72 0.09 2.49 -0.14
C VAL A 72 -0.66 1.16 -0.05
N GLY A 73 -1.35 0.76 -1.14
CA GLY A 73 -2.01 -0.54 -1.23
C GLY A 73 -1.02 -1.70 -1.24
N GLU A 74 0.10 -1.53 -1.96
CA GLU A 74 1.20 -2.49 -1.94
C GLU A 74 1.84 -2.62 -0.57
N PHE A 75 1.99 -1.51 0.16
CA PHE A 75 2.49 -1.53 1.53
C PHE A 75 1.56 -2.31 2.46
N ALA A 76 0.24 -2.15 2.33
CA ALA A 76 -0.73 -2.92 3.12
C ALA A 76 -0.61 -4.43 2.85
N ALA A 77 -0.41 -4.84 1.60
CA ALA A 77 -0.18 -6.24 1.24
C ALA A 77 1.14 -6.77 1.84
N TYR A 78 2.22 -6.00 1.72
CA TYR A 78 3.53 -6.33 2.28
C TYR A 78 3.48 -6.46 3.81
N LEU A 79 2.86 -5.50 4.50
CA LEU A 79 2.72 -5.51 5.96
C LEU A 79 1.89 -6.71 6.44
N SER A 80 0.75 -6.98 5.80
CA SER A 80 -0.10 -8.12 6.14
C SER A 80 0.63 -9.45 5.97
N LEU A 81 1.34 -9.63 4.85
CA LEU A 81 2.14 -10.84 4.60
C LEU A 81 3.21 -11.02 5.68
N ARG A 82 3.94 -9.94 6.02
CA ARG A 82 4.97 -9.95 7.07
C ARG A 82 4.40 -10.30 8.46
N GLN A 83 3.15 -9.90 8.74
CA GLN A 83 2.45 -10.23 9.98
C GLN A 83 1.81 -11.63 9.97
N GLY A 84 1.96 -12.41 8.89
CA GLY A 84 1.28 -13.70 8.73
C GLY A 84 -0.23 -13.58 8.62
N LYS A 85 -0.73 -12.41 8.18
CA LYS A 85 -2.14 -12.10 7.96
C LYS A 85 -2.49 -12.10 6.48
N LYS A 86 -3.79 -12.19 6.18
CA LYS A 86 -4.30 -12.04 4.82
C LYS A 86 -4.45 -10.58 4.42
N CYS A 87 -4.21 -10.27 3.14
CA CYS A 87 -4.56 -9.00 2.51
C CYS A 87 -5.46 -9.25 1.31
N PHE A 88 -6.61 -8.58 1.26
CA PHE A 88 -7.47 -8.58 0.08
C PHE A 88 -7.27 -7.28 -0.68
N TYR A 89 -6.88 -7.38 -1.94
CA TYR A 89 -6.72 -6.24 -2.84
C TYR A 89 -7.84 -6.26 -3.86
N THR A 90 -8.79 -5.33 -3.75
CA THR A 90 -9.91 -5.25 -4.68
C THR A 90 -9.66 -4.23 -5.77
N THR A 91 -10.06 -4.57 -6.99
CA THR A 91 -10.09 -3.68 -8.15
C THR A 91 -11.51 -3.65 -8.73
N PRO A 92 -11.95 -2.58 -9.44
CA PRO A 92 -13.35 -2.45 -9.86
C PRO A 92 -13.72 -3.37 -11.03
N ILE A 93 -12.75 -3.84 -11.81
CA ILE A 93 -12.99 -4.73 -12.95
C ILE A 93 -11.97 -5.86 -13.04
N LYS A 94 -12.40 -6.98 -13.64
CA LYS A 94 -11.59 -8.19 -13.83
C LYS A 94 -10.25 -7.92 -14.52
N ALA A 95 -10.23 -7.06 -15.54
CA ALA A 95 -9.00 -6.77 -16.29
C ALA A 95 -7.91 -6.19 -15.37
N LEU A 96 -8.28 -5.30 -14.45
CA LEU A 96 -7.37 -4.72 -13.46
C LEU A 96 -6.98 -5.75 -12.40
N SER A 97 -7.88 -6.65 -12.00
CA SER A 97 -7.54 -7.76 -11.11
C SER A 97 -6.45 -8.65 -11.71
N ASN A 98 -6.57 -9.00 -13.00
CA ASN A 98 -5.58 -9.81 -13.70
C ASN A 98 -4.22 -9.11 -13.77
N GLN A 99 -4.21 -7.81 -14.11
CA GLN A 99 -2.98 -7.02 -14.16
C GLN A 99 -2.31 -6.99 -12.78
N LYS A 100 -3.08 -6.62 -11.75
CA LYS A 100 -2.57 -6.53 -10.38
C LYS A 100 -2.08 -7.87 -9.84
N TYR A 101 -2.75 -8.96 -10.20
CA TYR A 101 -2.28 -10.32 -9.87
C TYR A 101 -0.90 -10.60 -10.44
N GLN A 102 -0.64 -10.29 -11.72
CA GLN A 102 0.69 -10.50 -12.32
C GLN A 102 1.77 -9.64 -11.66
N GLU A 103 1.45 -8.37 -11.37
CA GLU A 103 2.35 -7.47 -10.64
C GLU A 103 2.68 -8.02 -9.24
N PHE A 104 1.68 -8.53 -8.53
CA PHE A 104 1.85 -9.08 -7.20
C PHE A 104 2.59 -10.42 -7.21
N VAL A 105 2.35 -11.29 -8.19
CA VAL A 105 3.12 -12.53 -8.35
C VAL A 105 4.59 -12.21 -8.56
N ALA A 106 4.91 -11.22 -9.40
CA ALA A 106 6.29 -10.80 -9.62
C ALA A 106 6.95 -10.24 -8.35
N LYS A 107 6.18 -9.56 -7.49
CA LYS A 107 6.67 -8.91 -6.27
C LYS A 107 6.74 -9.83 -5.05
N PHE A 108 5.76 -10.71 -4.88
CA PHE A 108 5.56 -11.50 -3.65
C PHE A 108 5.70 -13.01 -3.86
N GLY A 109 5.86 -13.49 -5.09
CA GLY A 109 5.92 -14.92 -5.41
C GLY A 109 4.53 -15.53 -5.65
N ALA A 110 4.46 -16.49 -6.59
CA ALA A 110 3.20 -17.10 -7.01
C ALA A 110 2.51 -17.91 -5.89
N GLU A 111 3.29 -18.42 -4.94
CA GLU A 111 2.82 -19.16 -3.77
C GLU A 111 2.05 -18.25 -2.78
N ASN A 112 2.37 -16.96 -2.76
CA ASN A 112 1.80 -16.00 -1.81
C ASN A 112 0.60 -15.23 -2.37
N VAL A 113 0.30 -15.38 -3.67
CA VAL A 113 -0.70 -14.56 -4.37
C VAL A 113 -1.75 -15.44 -5.03
N GLY A 114 -3.01 -15.09 -4.81
CA GLY A 114 -4.16 -15.68 -5.48
C GLY A 114 -5.00 -14.65 -6.21
N LEU A 115 -5.85 -15.14 -7.11
CA LEU A 115 -6.79 -14.35 -7.89
C LEU A 115 -8.18 -14.96 -7.77
N LEU A 116 -9.12 -14.17 -7.29
CA LEU A 116 -10.54 -14.53 -7.22
C LEU A 116 -11.38 -13.54 -8.04
N THR A 117 -11.91 -14.01 -9.16
CA THR A 117 -12.91 -13.29 -9.96
C THR A 117 -14.18 -14.13 -10.04
N GLY A 118 -15.26 -13.61 -10.63
CA GLY A 118 -16.50 -14.39 -10.76
C GLY A 118 -16.35 -15.72 -11.52
N ASP A 119 -15.30 -15.85 -12.34
CA ASP A 119 -15.04 -16.98 -13.22
C ASP A 119 -13.63 -17.59 -13.10
N THR A 120 -12.74 -16.97 -12.32
CA THR A 120 -11.37 -17.47 -12.10
C THR A 120 -11.11 -17.65 -10.60
N ASN A 121 -10.55 -18.81 -10.23
CA ASN A 121 -10.02 -19.05 -8.89
C ASN A 121 -8.62 -19.65 -9.02
N ILE A 122 -7.61 -18.88 -8.62
CA ILE A 122 -6.21 -19.29 -8.59
C ILE A 122 -5.69 -19.07 -7.18
N ASN A 123 -5.10 -20.11 -6.57
CA ASN A 123 -4.51 -20.05 -5.23
C ASN A 123 -5.42 -19.32 -4.22
N GLY A 124 -6.71 -19.72 -4.17
CA GLY A 124 -7.76 -18.99 -3.44
C GLY A 124 -7.58 -18.90 -1.92
N GLU A 125 -6.59 -19.60 -1.36
CA GLU A 125 -6.23 -19.52 0.06
C GLU A 125 -4.91 -18.80 0.33
N ALA A 126 -4.32 -18.19 -0.69
CA ALA A 126 -3.12 -17.38 -0.56
C ALA A 126 -3.25 -16.29 0.52
N PRO A 127 -2.13 -15.86 1.12
CA PRO A 127 -2.12 -14.72 2.04
C PRO A 127 -2.48 -13.40 1.34
N ILE A 128 -2.16 -13.22 0.05
CA ILE A 128 -2.56 -12.05 -0.71
C ILE A 128 -3.58 -12.49 -1.77
N LEU A 129 -4.81 -11.97 -1.70
CA LEU A 129 -5.83 -12.25 -2.71
C LEU A 129 -6.17 -10.98 -3.47
N VAL A 130 -5.97 -11.02 -4.79
CA VAL A 130 -6.46 -10.01 -5.71
C VAL A 130 -7.86 -10.42 -6.17
N MET A 131 -8.84 -9.52 -6.12
CA MET A 131 -10.22 -9.84 -6.47
C MET A 131 -11.02 -8.65 -6.98
N THR A 132 -12.24 -8.88 -7.50
CA THR A 132 -13.18 -7.77 -7.70
C THR A 132 -13.96 -7.46 -6.43
N THR A 133 -14.51 -6.25 -6.35
CA THR A 133 -15.32 -5.80 -5.21
C THR A 133 -16.56 -6.68 -5.00
N GLU A 134 -17.16 -7.21 -6.08
CA GLU A 134 -18.31 -8.12 -5.99
C GLU A 134 -17.94 -9.45 -5.35
N VAL A 135 -16.75 -9.98 -5.62
CA VAL A 135 -16.28 -11.23 -5.01
C VAL A 135 -16.12 -11.05 -3.50
N LEU A 136 -15.47 -9.95 -3.08
CA LEU A 136 -15.37 -9.60 -1.67
C LEU A 136 -16.74 -9.49 -1.01
N ARG A 137 -17.66 -8.75 -1.64
CA ARG A 137 -19.04 -8.59 -1.16
C ARG A 137 -19.73 -9.94 -0.95
N ASN A 138 -19.59 -10.87 -1.90
CA ASN A 138 -20.19 -12.19 -1.80
C ASN A 138 -19.59 -13.01 -0.65
N MET A 139 -18.27 -12.95 -0.45
CA MET A 139 -17.60 -13.61 0.67
C MET A 139 -18.09 -13.09 2.03
N LEU A 140 -18.32 -11.78 2.14
CA LEU A 140 -18.87 -11.15 3.35
C LEU A 140 -20.29 -11.65 3.63
N TYR A 141 -21.16 -11.70 2.63
CA TYR A 141 -22.54 -12.19 2.81
C TYR A 141 -22.60 -13.69 3.17
N GLN A 142 -21.65 -14.48 2.67
CA GLN A 142 -21.61 -15.93 2.90
C GLN A 142 -20.89 -16.30 4.21
N GLY A 143 -20.26 -15.34 4.90
CA GLY A 143 -19.46 -15.62 6.09
C GLY A 143 -18.26 -16.52 5.79
N SER A 144 -17.56 -16.29 4.69
CA SER A 144 -16.45 -17.14 4.25
C SER A 144 -15.36 -17.26 5.32
N ASN A 145 -14.89 -18.49 5.57
CA ASN A 145 -13.75 -18.75 6.46
C ASN A 145 -12.45 -18.12 5.98
N THR A 146 -12.32 -17.78 4.70
CA THR A 146 -11.14 -17.08 4.15
C THR A 146 -11.01 -15.65 4.73
N LEU A 147 -12.07 -15.09 5.32
CA LEU A 147 -12.03 -13.81 6.05
C LEU A 147 -11.33 -13.95 7.42
N VAL A 148 -11.14 -15.16 7.92
CA VAL A 148 -10.38 -15.41 9.15
C VAL A 148 -8.94 -14.98 8.93
N ASN A 149 -8.38 -14.26 9.91
CA ASN A 149 -7.01 -13.73 9.86
C ASN A 149 -6.78 -12.65 8.77
N LEU A 150 -7.85 -11.98 8.30
CA LEU A 150 -7.75 -10.82 7.42
C LEU A 150 -7.18 -9.62 8.18
N GLY A 151 -6.03 -9.11 7.71
CA GLY A 151 -5.34 -7.95 8.27
C GLY A 151 -5.70 -6.65 7.56
N SER A 152 -5.85 -6.68 6.24
CA SER A 152 -6.15 -5.50 5.44
C SER A 152 -7.04 -5.79 4.25
N VAL A 153 -7.89 -4.80 3.92
CA VAL A 153 -8.59 -4.71 2.64
C VAL A 153 -8.15 -3.43 1.96
N VAL A 154 -7.61 -3.55 0.74
CA VAL A 154 -7.28 -2.42 -0.12
C VAL A 154 -8.41 -2.28 -1.14
N MET A 155 -9.05 -1.11 -1.12
CA MET A 155 -10.08 -0.74 -2.09
C MET A 155 -9.43 0.19 -3.13
N ASP A 156 -8.94 -0.38 -4.22
CA ASP A 156 -8.36 0.39 -5.33
C ASP A 156 -9.45 0.73 -6.34
N GLU A 157 -9.54 2.03 -6.65
CA GLU A 157 -10.57 2.71 -7.47
C GLU A 157 -12.01 2.74 -6.91
#